data_AF-A0AAN8IE20-F1
#
_entry.id   AF-A0AAN8IE20-F1
#
_cell.length_a   1.000
_cell.length_b   1.000
_cell.length_c   1.000
_cell.angle_alpha   90.00
_cell.angle_beta   90.00
_cell.angle_gamma   90.00
#
_symmetry.space_group_name_H-M   'P 1'
#
loop_
_entity.id
_entity.type
_entity.pdbx_description
1 polymer ?
#
loop_
_entity_poly.entity_id
_entity_poly.type
_entity_poly.pdbx_seq_one_letter_code
_entity_poly.pdbx_strand_id
1 'polypeptide(L)'
;MWNQVAQIALEQSNFFVAQRCFAALNDYPRARAAFRLAEMAEVAAREIGGDGTHHWKVRANAAQLMRKFKQAEKVFLENNYPNFDQLKANYYRNLFDTGQDAKAAELKIADGDVSGAVSLYMKAKKPVQALETALTDPSLGNDHQLMTSIASQLMQSQIYDKLARFAAPEKVVSLEEQWGDHLVSEGQHDASINHFLEANSLVKAAEAAIQAREWGKAVQIVDVIQDSQISSDFYGRIAAHYATTEELDVLSN
;
A
#
# COMPACT_ATOMS: atom_id res chain seq x y z
N MET A 1 24.42 3.44 -8.89
CA MET A 1 25.27 4.58 -9.29
C MET A 1 24.62 5.44 -10.38
N TRP A 2 24.34 4.91 -11.58
CA TRP A 2 23.79 5.69 -12.71
C TRP A 2 22.45 6.41 -12.44
N ASN A 3 21.56 5.84 -11.62
CA ASN A 3 20.31 6.50 -11.22
C ASN A 3 20.53 7.80 -10.42
N GLN A 4 21.47 7.79 -9.47
CA GLN A 4 21.79 8.96 -8.66
C GLN A 4 22.45 10.05 -9.51
N VAL A 5 23.38 9.65 -10.39
CA VAL A 5 24.03 10.58 -11.33
C VAL A 5 23.00 11.20 -12.28
N ALA A 6 22.05 10.42 -12.81
CA ALA A 6 20.97 10.93 -13.64
C ALA A 6 20.11 11.97 -12.90
N GLN A 7 19.80 11.72 -11.62
CA GLN A 7 18.99 12.63 -10.81
C GLN A 7 19.72 13.94 -10.50
N ILE A 8 21.00 13.88 -10.13
CA ILE A 8 21.85 15.05 -9.91
C ILE A 8 22.01 15.85 -11.20
N ALA A 9 22.22 15.17 -12.33
CA ALA A 9 22.32 15.83 -13.64
C ALA A 9 21.04 16.58 -14.01
N LEU A 10 19.85 16.02 -13.74
CA LEU A 10 18.58 16.72 -13.92
C LEU A 10 18.44 17.93 -12.99
N GLU A 11 18.87 17.82 -11.72
CA GLU A 11 18.86 18.95 -10.77
C GLU A 11 19.75 20.10 -11.22
N GLN A 12 20.88 19.79 -11.85
CA GLN A 12 21.80 20.76 -12.43
C GLN A 12 21.41 21.21 -13.84
N SER A 13 20.23 20.80 -14.34
CA SER A 13 19.77 21.08 -15.71
C SER A 13 20.73 20.60 -16.81
N ASN A 14 21.58 19.63 -16.49
CA ASN A 14 22.47 18.97 -17.43
C ASN A 14 21.75 17.78 -18.10
N PHE A 15 20.87 18.11 -19.04
CA PHE A 15 20.04 17.12 -19.73
C PHE A 15 20.84 16.13 -20.58
N PHE A 16 22.01 16.54 -21.07
CA PHE A 16 22.90 15.67 -21.84
C PHE A 16 23.46 14.52 -20.99
N VAL A 17 23.96 14.82 -19.79
CA VAL A 17 24.44 13.78 -18.87
C VAL A 17 23.27 12.90 -18.40
N ALA A 18 22.11 13.50 -18.09
CA ALA A 18 20.92 12.75 -17.72
C ALA A 18 20.47 11.77 -18.82
N GLN A 19 20.44 12.19 -20.08
CA GLN A 19 20.11 11.34 -21.22
C GLN A 19 21.02 10.11 -21.31
N ARG A 20 22.33 10.31 -21.21
CA ARG A 20 23.31 9.21 -21.30
C ARG A 20 23.18 8.24 -20.13
N CYS A 21 22.92 8.77 -18.92
CA CYS A 21 22.67 7.93 -17.75
C CYS A 21 21.39 7.10 -17.92
N PHE A 22 20.30 7.67 -18.45
CA PHE A 22 19.07 6.92 -18.71
C PHE A 22 19.24 5.89 -19.83
N ALA A 23 19.99 6.21 -20.89
CA ALA A 23 20.32 5.26 -21.94
C ALA A 23 21.15 4.07 -21.39
N ALA A 24 22.13 4.32 -20.52
CA ALA A 24 22.90 3.28 -19.85
C ALA A 24 22.06 2.40 -18.91
N LEU A 25 20.95 2.94 -18.39
CA LEU A 25 19.97 2.22 -17.57
C LEU A 25 18.90 1.50 -18.40
N ASN A 26 18.96 1.54 -19.74
CA ASN A 26 17.91 1.08 -20.66
C ASN A 26 16.55 1.76 -20.44
N ASP A 27 16.53 2.95 -19.83
CA ASP A 27 15.32 3.77 -19.70
C ASP A 27 15.17 4.71 -20.90
N TYR A 28 14.86 4.11 -22.05
CA TYR A 28 14.68 4.83 -23.31
C TYR A 28 13.61 5.93 -23.26
N PRO A 29 12.47 5.78 -22.55
CA PRO A 29 11.50 6.85 -22.39
C PRO A 29 12.07 8.09 -21.69
N ARG A 30 12.77 7.92 -20.56
CA ARG A 30 13.40 9.05 -19.84
C ARG A 30 14.59 9.61 -20.62
N ALA A 31 15.35 8.78 -21.33
CA ALA A 31 16.41 9.24 -22.22
C ALA A 31 15.86 10.15 -23.34
N ARG A 32 14.77 9.74 -24.00
CA ARG A 32 14.10 10.56 -25.03
C ARG A 32 13.51 11.84 -24.45
N ALA A 33 12.97 11.80 -23.23
CA ALA A 33 12.47 13.00 -22.57
C ALA A 33 13.60 13.99 -22.25
N ALA A 34 14.75 13.51 -21.74
CA ALA A 34 15.93 14.34 -21.50
C ALA A 34 16.49 14.95 -22.79
N PHE A 35 16.50 14.20 -23.90
CA PHE A 35 16.88 14.73 -25.21
C PHE A 35 15.98 15.90 -25.64
N ARG A 36 14.65 15.72 -25.55
CA ARG A 36 13.69 16.80 -25.88
C ARG A 36 13.87 18.04 -25.00
N LEU A 37 14.21 17.86 -23.72
CA LEU A 37 14.51 18.98 -22.82
C LEU A 37 15.75 19.75 -23.27
N ALA A 38 16.79 19.05 -23.73
CA ALA A 38 17.98 19.68 -24.30
C ALA A 38 17.65 20.49 -25.56
N GLU A 39 16.87 19.93 -26.48
CA GLU A 39 16.40 20.65 -27.68
C GLU A 39 15.59 21.89 -27.32
N MET A 40 14.65 21.78 -26.37
CA MET A 40 13.86 22.91 -25.89
C MET A 40 14.72 24.00 -25.26
N ALA A 41 15.76 23.61 -24.51
CA ALA A 41 16.71 24.55 -23.93
C ALA A 41 17.51 25.28 -25.02
N GLU A 42 17.94 24.59 -26.08
CA GLU A 42 18.65 25.22 -27.19
C GLU A 42 17.77 26.20 -27.97
N VAL A 43 16.52 25.82 -28.25
CA VAL A 43 15.55 26.72 -28.91
C VAL A 43 15.29 27.94 -28.04
N ALA A 44 15.05 27.76 -26.74
CA ALA A 44 14.83 28.86 -25.82
C ALA A 44 16.06 29.78 -25.73
N ALA A 45 17.27 29.22 -25.69
CA ALA A 45 18.52 29.99 -25.67
C ALA A 45 18.63 30.96 -26.85
N ARG A 46 18.15 30.55 -28.04
CA ARG A 46 18.10 31.41 -29.23
C ARG A 46 17.06 32.53 -29.12
N GLU A 47 15.97 32.31 -28.40
CA GLU A 47 14.90 33.30 -28.20
C GLU A 47 15.25 34.34 -27.13
N ILE A 48 15.74 33.90 -25.97
CA ILE A 48 16.00 34.80 -24.82
C ILE A 48 17.44 35.34 -24.77
N GLY A 49 18.39 34.70 -25.47
CA GLY A 49 19.82 34.98 -25.38
C GLY A 49 20.42 34.49 -24.05
N GLY A 50 21.41 33.60 -24.12
CA GLY A 50 22.08 33.04 -22.94
C GLY A 50 21.64 31.61 -22.63
N ASP A 51 21.54 31.26 -21.35
CA ASP A 51 21.19 29.90 -20.93
C ASP A 51 19.67 29.65 -21.02
N GLY A 52 19.26 28.91 -22.05
CA GLY A 52 17.87 28.54 -22.29
C GLY A 52 17.30 27.54 -21.26
N THR A 53 18.12 26.96 -20.38
CA THR A 53 17.62 26.10 -19.29
C THR A 53 16.79 26.87 -18.27
N HIS A 54 16.99 28.19 -18.15
CA HIS A 54 16.21 29.05 -17.26
C HIS A 54 14.82 29.37 -17.79
N HIS A 55 14.56 29.10 -19.07
CA HIS A 55 13.25 29.32 -19.66
C HIS A 55 12.18 28.50 -18.93
N TRP A 56 11.05 29.15 -18.60
CA TRP A 56 10.00 28.55 -17.76
C TRP A 56 9.47 27.23 -18.32
N LYS A 57 9.31 27.11 -19.66
CA LYS A 57 8.89 25.86 -20.31
C LYS A 57 9.88 24.71 -20.04
N VAL A 58 11.18 24.99 -20.11
CA VAL A 58 12.22 23.97 -19.89
C VAL A 58 12.22 23.53 -18.43
N ARG A 59 12.15 24.49 -17.49
CA ARG A 59 12.06 24.23 -16.05
C ARG A 59 10.82 23.41 -15.68
N ALA A 60 9.66 23.75 -16.24
CA ALA A 60 8.41 23.04 -15.97
C ALA A 60 8.46 21.59 -16.49
N ASN A 61 8.92 21.38 -17.72
CA ASN A 61 9.05 20.04 -18.30
C ASN A 61 10.15 19.21 -17.60
N ALA A 62 11.24 19.84 -17.15
CA ALA A 62 12.27 19.18 -16.34
C ALA A 62 11.70 18.71 -14.98
N ALA A 63 10.92 19.56 -14.31
CA ALA A 63 10.25 19.19 -13.07
C ALA A 63 9.27 18.02 -13.25
N GLN A 64 8.57 17.93 -14.39
CA GLN A 64 7.73 16.76 -14.73
C GLN A 64 8.57 15.48 -14.85
N LEU A 65 9.71 15.52 -15.55
CA LEU A 65 10.61 14.37 -15.69
C LEU A 65 11.16 13.88 -14.34
N MET A 66 11.37 14.81 -13.41
CA MET A 66 11.82 14.53 -12.04
C MET A 66 10.70 14.12 -11.08
N ARG A 67 9.46 13.99 -11.58
CA ARG A 67 8.24 13.69 -10.80
C ARG A 67 7.87 14.76 -9.75
N LYS A 68 8.34 15.99 -9.92
CA LYS A 68 8.08 17.17 -9.06
C LYS A 68 6.88 17.97 -9.59
N PHE A 69 5.70 17.34 -9.67
CA PHE A 69 4.53 17.90 -10.37
C PHE A 69 3.97 19.20 -9.79
N LYS A 70 3.92 19.33 -8.46
CA LYS A 70 3.49 20.59 -7.81
C LYS A 70 4.35 21.79 -8.25
N GLN A 71 5.65 21.55 -8.46
CA GLN A 71 6.56 22.59 -8.96
C GLN A 71 6.28 22.91 -10.43
N ALA A 72 6.05 21.88 -11.27
CA ALA A 72 5.70 22.08 -12.67
C ALA A 72 4.37 22.84 -12.85
N GLU A 73 3.34 22.45 -12.10
CA GLU A 73 2.01 23.09 -12.08
C GLU A 73 2.10 24.57 -11.72
N LYS A 74 2.82 24.91 -10.65
CA LYS A 74 3.05 26.30 -10.26
C LYS A 74 3.63 27.13 -11.41
N VAL A 75 4.66 26.61 -12.08
CA VAL A 75 5.30 27.31 -13.20
C VAL A 75 4.35 27.45 -14.40
N PHE A 76 3.56 26.42 -14.73
CA PHE A 76 2.60 26.48 -15.84
C PHE A 76 1.45 27.46 -15.58
N LEU A 77 0.96 27.53 -14.34
CA LEU A 77 -0.08 28.46 -13.93
C LEU A 77 0.42 29.91 -13.95
N GLU A 78 1.61 30.17 -13.40
CA GLU A 78 2.22 31.51 -13.40
C GLU A 78 2.45 32.06 -14.82
N ASN A 79 2.63 31.18 -15.81
CA ASN A 79 2.89 31.55 -17.21
C ASN A 79 1.67 31.35 -18.14
N ASN A 80 0.46 31.14 -17.59
CA ASN A 80 -0.79 30.97 -18.35
C ASN A 80 -0.69 29.97 -19.53
N TYR A 81 -0.18 28.76 -19.27
CA TYR A 81 0.02 27.77 -20.33
C TYR A 81 -1.31 27.32 -20.96
N PRO A 82 -1.55 27.54 -22.28
CA PRO A 82 -2.87 27.37 -22.91
C PRO A 82 -3.48 25.96 -22.83
N ASN A 83 -2.66 24.93 -22.68
CA ASN A 83 -3.10 23.52 -22.65
C ASN A 83 -2.83 22.86 -21.29
N PHE A 84 -2.76 23.65 -20.22
CA PHE A 84 -2.43 23.13 -18.88
C PHE A 84 -3.45 22.10 -18.40
N ASP A 85 -4.74 22.33 -18.60
CA ASP A 85 -5.79 21.41 -18.16
C ASP A 85 -5.68 20.03 -18.85
N GLN A 86 -5.41 20.03 -20.15
CA GLN A 86 -5.21 18.79 -20.91
C GLN A 86 -3.92 18.06 -20.50
N LEU A 87 -2.84 18.82 -20.23
CA LEU A 87 -1.58 18.27 -19.72
C LEU A 87 -1.76 17.64 -18.33
N LYS A 88 -2.49 18.32 -17.44
CA LYS A 88 -2.85 17.87 -16.09
C LYS A 88 -3.70 16.59 -16.18
N ALA A 89 -4.72 16.55 -17.05
CA ALA A 89 -5.54 15.36 -17.29
C ALA A 89 -4.74 14.16 -17.83
N ASN A 90 -3.86 14.37 -18.81
CA ASN A 90 -3.02 13.30 -19.36
C ASN A 90 -2.03 12.76 -18.33
N TYR A 91 -1.48 13.63 -17.49
CA TYR A 91 -0.60 13.23 -16.39
C TYR A 91 -1.36 12.37 -15.36
N TYR A 92 -2.55 12.80 -14.93
CA TYR A 92 -3.39 12.01 -14.02
C TYR A 92 -3.72 10.64 -14.59
N ARG A 93 -4.06 10.58 -15.87
CA ARG A 93 -4.31 9.31 -16.57
C ARG A 93 -3.09 8.40 -16.55
N ASN A 94 -1.91 8.93 -16.86
CA ASN A 94 -0.67 8.13 -16.81
C ASN A 94 -0.33 7.65 -15.40
N LEU A 95 -0.62 8.46 -14.38
CA LEU A 95 -0.41 8.09 -12.98
C LEU A 95 -1.32 6.91 -12.58
N PHE A 96 -2.57 6.95 -13.04
CA PHE A 96 -3.56 5.88 -12.90
C PHE A 96 -3.14 4.61 -13.66
N ASP A 97 -2.68 4.74 -14.90
CA ASP A 97 -2.27 3.61 -15.75
C ASP A 97 -0.99 2.92 -15.24
N THR A 98 -0.13 3.65 -14.53
CA THR A 98 1.13 3.12 -13.98
C THR A 98 1.02 2.59 -12.54
N GLY A 99 -0.19 2.51 -11.98
CA GLY A 99 -0.43 2.02 -10.62
C GLY A 99 0.10 2.96 -9.52
N GLN A 100 0.32 4.24 -9.85
CA GLN A 100 0.65 5.29 -8.86
C GLN A 100 -0.62 5.91 -8.28
N ASP A 101 -1.67 5.10 -8.11
CA ASP A 101 -3.02 5.48 -7.71
C ASP A 101 -3.04 6.30 -6.40
N ALA A 102 -2.11 6.03 -5.48
CA ALA A 102 -1.96 6.80 -4.24
C ALA A 102 -1.62 8.28 -4.46
N LYS A 103 -0.77 8.60 -5.44
CA LYS A 103 -0.38 9.98 -5.73
C LYS A 103 -1.46 10.70 -6.56
N ALA A 104 -2.28 9.96 -7.30
CA ALA A 104 -3.48 10.48 -7.95
C ALA A 104 -4.54 10.85 -6.89
N ALA A 105 -4.68 10.03 -5.84
CA ALA A 105 -5.58 10.29 -4.73
C ALA A 105 -5.20 11.55 -3.93
N GLU A 106 -3.91 11.77 -3.62
CA GLU A 106 -3.43 13.00 -2.96
C GLU A 106 -3.81 14.28 -3.73
N LEU A 107 -3.77 14.22 -5.05
CA LEU A 107 -4.11 15.36 -5.90
C LEU A 107 -5.63 15.57 -5.98
N LYS A 108 -6.41 14.49 -5.97
CA LYS A 108 -7.88 14.56 -5.85
C LYS A 108 -8.34 15.18 -4.53
N ILE A 109 -7.65 14.86 -3.43
CA ILE A 109 -7.87 15.54 -2.13
C ILE A 109 -7.59 17.05 -2.25
N ALA A 110 -6.50 17.44 -2.93
CA ALA A 110 -6.18 18.84 -3.15
C ALA A 110 -7.20 19.57 -4.03
N ASP A 111 -7.79 18.87 -5.00
CA ASP A 111 -8.88 19.36 -5.85
C ASP A 111 -10.26 19.32 -5.13
N GLY A 112 -10.32 18.85 -3.87
CA GLY A 112 -11.54 18.78 -3.04
C GLY A 112 -12.43 17.55 -3.28
N ASP A 113 -12.03 16.64 -4.17
CA ASP A 113 -12.74 15.41 -4.53
C ASP A 113 -12.29 14.25 -3.65
N VAL A 114 -12.79 14.23 -2.40
CA VAL A 114 -12.45 13.22 -1.39
C VAL A 114 -12.96 11.83 -1.79
N SER A 115 -14.16 11.74 -2.36
CA SER A 115 -14.75 10.47 -2.82
C SER A 115 -13.93 9.81 -3.94
N GLY A 116 -13.50 10.60 -4.92
CA GLY A 116 -12.59 10.15 -5.97
C GLY A 116 -11.24 9.68 -5.41
N ALA A 117 -10.71 10.36 -4.38
CA ALA A 117 -9.47 9.96 -3.73
C ALA A 117 -9.59 8.61 -2.99
N VAL A 118 -10.68 8.39 -2.23
CA VAL A 118 -10.93 7.12 -1.55
C VAL A 118 -11.02 5.97 -2.55
N SER A 119 -11.76 6.16 -3.66
CA SER A 119 -11.88 5.17 -4.74
C SER A 119 -10.52 4.80 -5.35
N LEU A 120 -9.63 5.79 -5.51
CA LEU A 120 -8.27 5.57 -6.01
C LEU A 120 -7.41 4.82 -5.00
N TYR A 121 -7.46 5.14 -3.70
CA TYR A 121 -6.74 4.38 -2.68
C TYR A 121 -7.20 2.92 -2.57
N MET A 122 -8.51 2.67 -2.73
CA MET A 122 -9.08 1.32 -2.79
C MET A 122 -8.58 0.52 -4.00
N LYS A 123 -8.48 1.17 -5.17
CA LYS A 123 -7.89 0.56 -6.37
C LYS A 123 -6.39 0.29 -6.20
N ALA A 124 -5.70 1.18 -5.49
CA ALA A 124 -4.27 1.06 -5.17
C ALA A 124 -3.94 -0.06 -4.17
N LYS A 125 -4.94 -0.77 -3.63
CA LYS A 125 -4.81 -1.68 -2.49
C LYS A 125 -4.15 -1.02 -1.27
N LYS A 126 -4.53 0.24 -1.00
CA LYS A 126 -4.06 1.01 0.15
C LYS A 126 -5.22 1.40 1.06
N PRO A 127 -5.87 0.41 1.70
CA PRO A 127 -7.16 0.65 2.33
C PRO A 127 -7.05 1.43 3.66
N VAL A 128 -5.87 1.50 4.30
CA VAL A 128 -5.62 2.41 5.45
C VAL A 128 -5.73 3.88 5.01
N GLN A 129 -5.10 4.24 3.89
CA GLN A 129 -5.16 5.61 3.36
C GLN A 129 -6.57 5.94 2.85
N ALA A 130 -7.27 4.95 2.28
CA ALA A 130 -8.67 5.08 1.89
C ALA A 130 -9.56 5.38 3.11
N LEU A 131 -9.38 4.63 4.21
CA LEU A 131 -10.09 4.82 5.46
C LEU A 131 -9.82 6.19 6.07
N GLU A 132 -8.55 6.55 6.27
CA GLU A 132 -8.15 7.84 6.83
C GLU A 132 -8.79 9.00 6.07
N THR A 133 -8.75 8.92 4.74
CA THR A 133 -9.35 9.92 3.87
C THR A 133 -10.88 9.94 3.99
N ALA A 134 -11.55 8.79 4.02
CA ALA A 134 -13.00 8.70 4.18
C ALA A 134 -13.48 9.27 5.53
N LEU A 135 -12.71 9.07 6.61
CA LEU A 135 -13.04 9.59 7.94
C LEU A 135 -12.91 11.12 8.05
N THR A 136 -12.22 11.78 7.11
CA THR A 136 -12.20 13.25 7.06
C THR A 136 -13.52 13.86 6.59
N ASP A 137 -14.36 13.07 5.91
CA ASP A 137 -15.67 13.49 5.40
C ASP A 137 -16.79 12.68 6.09
N PRO A 138 -17.61 13.31 6.96
CA PRO A 138 -18.70 12.64 7.65
C PRO A 138 -19.72 11.95 6.72
N SER A 139 -19.87 12.41 5.48
CA SER A 139 -20.78 11.79 4.52
C SER A 139 -20.25 10.43 4.03
N LEU A 140 -18.94 10.32 3.82
CA LEU A 140 -18.27 9.09 3.40
C LEU A 140 -18.05 8.14 4.57
N GLY A 141 -17.71 8.65 5.76
CA GLY A 141 -17.56 7.84 6.97
C GLY A 141 -18.85 7.15 7.42
N ASN A 142 -20.02 7.71 7.08
CA ASN A 142 -21.33 7.12 7.35
C ASN A 142 -21.84 6.23 6.21
N ASP A 143 -21.14 6.16 5.07
CA ASP A 143 -21.51 5.28 3.96
C ASP A 143 -21.17 3.82 4.30
N HIS A 144 -22.20 3.06 4.65
CA HIS A 144 -22.06 1.68 5.06
C HIS A 144 -21.46 0.76 3.97
N GLN A 145 -21.77 0.99 2.69
CA GLN A 145 -21.25 0.15 1.61
C GLN A 145 -19.77 0.41 1.36
N LEU A 146 -19.37 1.69 1.36
CA LEU A 146 -17.98 2.10 1.24
C LEU A 146 -17.14 1.58 2.40
N MET A 147 -17.61 1.77 3.64
CA MET A 147 -16.92 1.32 4.84
C MET A 147 -16.78 -0.21 4.91
N THR A 148 -17.80 -0.96 4.48
CA THR A 148 -17.72 -2.42 4.36
C THR A 148 -16.72 -2.86 3.30
N SER A 149 -16.63 -2.14 2.19
CA SER A 149 -15.65 -2.42 1.12
C SER A 149 -14.22 -2.13 1.60
N ILE A 150 -14.00 -1.01 2.29
CA ILE A 150 -12.71 -0.66 2.92
C ILE A 150 -12.32 -1.72 3.97
N ALA A 151 -13.26 -2.13 4.81
CA ALA A 151 -13.05 -3.17 5.82
C ALA A 151 -12.63 -4.50 5.18
N SER A 152 -13.35 -4.96 4.14
CA SER A 152 -13.00 -6.23 3.48
C SER A 152 -11.60 -6.20 2.83
N GLN A 153 -11.17 -5.08 2.24
CA GLN A 153 -9.79 -4.94 1.76
C GLN A 153 -8.76 -4.89 2.89
N LEU A 154 -9.06 -4.23 4.02
CA LEU A 154 -8.19 -4.22 5.20
C LEU A 154 -8.00 -5.64 5.74
N MET A 155 -9.07 -6.41 5.81
CA MET A 155 -9.07 -7.81 6.22
C MET A 155 -8.21 -8.66 5.28
N GLN A 156 -8.38 -8.52 3.96
CA GLN A 156 -7.53 -9.21 2.97
C GLN A 156 -6.05 -8.80 3.06
N SER A 157 -5.75 -7.59 3.53
CA SER A 157 -4.38 -7.10 3.66
C SER A 157 -3.67 -7.56 4.94
N GLN A 158 -4.35 -8.25 5.86
CA GLN A 158 -3.85 -8.61 7.20
C GLN A 158 -3.41 -7.40 8.06
N ILE A 159 -3.92 -6.20 7.79
CA ILE A 159 -3.62 -4.95 8.53
C ILE A 159 -4.88 -4.47 9.27
N TYR A 160 -5.63 -5.41 9.82
CA TYR A 160 -6.92 -5.16 10.47
C TYR A 160 -6.76 -4.51 11.86
N ASP A 161 -5.66 -4.79 12.54
CA ASP A 161 -5.26 -4.21 13.84
C ASP A 161 -5.34 -2.67 13.88
N LYS A 162 -5.02 -2.00 12.76
CA LYS A 162 -5.06 -0.54 12.64
C LYS A 162 -6.46 0.03 12.43
N LEU A 163 -7.35 -0.68 11.74
CA LEU A 163 -8.76 -0.28 11.54
C LEU A 163 -9.51 -0.29 12.88
N ALA A 164 -9.30 -1.38 13.61
CA ALA A 164 -10.03 -1.71 14.81
C ALA A 164 -9.72 -0.72 15.94
N ARG A 165 -8.43 -0.35 16.10
CA ARG A 165 -7.98 0.65 17.09
C ARG A 165 -8.48 2.07 16.83
N PHE A 166 -8.88 2.40 15.61
CA PHE A 166 -9.28 3.77 15.24
C PHE A 166 -10.81 3.98 15.17
N ALA A 167 -11.58 3.00 14.70
CA ALA A 167 -13.01 3.19 14.44
C ALA A 167 -13.94 2.80 15.60
N ALA A 168 -13.62 1.71 16.32
CA ALA A 168 -14.43 1.20 17.43
C ALA A 168 -13.58 0.23 18.28
N PRO A 169 -12.66 0.75 19.13
CA PRO A 169 -11.77 -0.06 19.97
C PRO A 169 -12.50 -1.12 20.79
N GLU A 170 -13.75 -0.84 21.19
CA GLU A 170 -14.60 -1.73 21.96
C GLU A 170 -15.18 -2.91 21.16
N LYS A 171 -15.27 -2.81 19.83
CA LYS A 171 -15.83 -3.87 18.96
C LYS A 171 -14.76 -4.77 18.34
N VAL A 172 -13.50 -4.37 18.39
CA VAL A 172 -12.35 -5.07 17.80
C VAL A 172 -12.32 -6.53 18.18
N VAL A 173 -12.36 -6.80 19.48
CA VAL A 173 -12.29 -8.15 20.05
C VAL A 173 -13.41 -9.03 19.47
N SER A 174 -14.63 -8.50 19.39
CA SER A 174 -15.78 -9.25 18.85
C SER A 174 -15.68 -9.53 17.36
N LEU A 175 -15.05 -8.64 16.59
CA LEU A 175 -14.90 -8.78 15.15
C LEU A 175 -13.73 -9.70 14.79
N GLU A 176 -12.62 -9.62 15.54
CA GLU A 176 -11.50 -10.56 15.44
C GLU A 176 -11.98 -12.00 15.69
N GLU A 177 -12.84 -12.20 16.69
CA GLU A 177 -13.43 -13.51 16.97
C GLU A 177 -14.33 -14.00 15.83
N GLN A 178 -15.26 -13.16 15.35
CA GLN A 178 -16.15 -13.52 14.23
C GLN A 178 -15.37 -13.83 12.94
N TRP A 179 -14.27 -13.13 12.72
CA TRP A 179 -13.41 -13.38 11.57
C TRP A 179 -12.64 -14.69 11.72
N GLY A 180 -12.11 -14.97 12.91
CA GLY A 180 -11.54 -16.28 13.23
C GLY A 180 -12.54 -17.42 12.97
N ASP A 181 -13.80 -17.25 13.39
CA ASP A 181 -14.87 -18.23 13.15
C ASP A 181 -15.14 -18.41 11.63
N HIS A 182 -15.14 -17.33 10.86
CA HIS A 182 -15.30 -17.40 9.41
C HIS A 182 -14.13 -18.13 8.73
N LEU A 183 -12.88 -17.82 9.08
CA LEU A 183 -11.69 -18.51 8.54
C LEU A 183 -11.69 -20.00 8.86
N VAL A 184 -12.14 -20.39 10.05
CA VAL A 184 -12.34 -21.80 10.41
C VAL A 184 -13.38 -22.46 9.50
N SER A 185 -14.47 -21.76 9.16
CA SER A 185 -15.49 -22.29 8.24
C SER A 185 -14.97 -22.52 6.81
N GLU A 186 -13.94 -21.77 6.40
CA GLU A 186 -13.24 -21.96 5.12
C GLU A 186 -12.09 -22.97 5.21
N GLY A 187 -11.83 -23.55 6.38
CA GLY A 187 -10.72 -24.49 6.63
C GLY A 187 -9.35 -23.83 6.80
N GLN A 188 -9.29 -22.51 6.90
CA GLN A 188 -8.05 -21.73 7.08
C GLN A 188 -7.65 -21.67 8.56
N HIS A 189 -7.41 -22.82 9.18
CA HIS A 189 -7.14 -22.92 10.62
C HIS A 189 -5.85 -22.23 11.07
N ASP A 190 -4.78 -22.21 10.26
CA ASP A 190 -3.52 -21.55 10.64
C ASP A 190 -3.67 -20.02 10.72
N ALA A 191 -4.43 -19.43 9.80
CA ALA A 191 -4.71 -17.99 9.79
C ALA A 191 -5.61 -17.57 10.94
N SER A 192 -6.59 -18.40 11.34
CA SER A 192 -7.55 -18.04 12.39
C SER A 192 -6.94 -17.98 13.80
N ILE A 193 -5.81 -18.67 14.05
CA ILE A 193 -5.13 -18.67 15.35
C ILE A 193 -4.82 -17.25 15.82
N ASN A 194 -4.19 -16.45 14.96
CA ASN A 194 -3.78 -15.09 15.31
C ASN A 194 -5.00 -14.20 15.64
N HIS A 195 -6.08 -14.33 14.87
CA HIS A 195 -7.32 -13.60 15.10
C HIS A 195 -7.97 -13.97 16.44
N PHE A 196 -7.99 -15.25 16.79
CA PHE A 196 -8.49 -15.68 18.11
C PHE A 196 -7.60 -15.22 19.28
N LEU A 197 -6.28 -15.13 19.08
CA LEU A 197 -5.37 -14.60 20.10
C LEU A 197 -5.58 -13.10 20.34
N GLU A 198 -5.72 -12.31 19.26
CA GLU A 198 -6.05 -10.88 19.37
C GLU A 198 -7.45 -10.65 19.98
N ALA A 199 -8.38 -11.58 19.78
CA ALA A 199 -9.68 -11.60 20.46
C ALA A 199 -9.63 -12.16 21.91
N ASN A 200 -8.47 -12.60 22.41
CA ASN A 200 -8.31 -13.29 23.69
C ASN A 200 -9.22 -14.54 23.85
N SER A 201 -9.62 -15.17 22.74
CA SER A 201 -10.42 -16.39 22.70
C SER A 201 -9.51 -17.62 22.66
N LEU A 202 -8.82 -17.88 23.78
CA LEU A 202 -7.73 -18.87 23.87
C LEU A 202 -8.16 -20.30 23.55
N VAL A 203 -9.39 -20.69 23.90
CA VAL A 203 -9.93 -22.03 23.62
C VAL A 203 -10.06 -22.26 22.12
N LYS A 204 -10.64 -21.31 21.39
CA LYS A 204 -10.77 -21.37 19.93
C LYS A 204 -9.40 -21.33 19.24
N ALA A 205 -8.47 -20.53 19.76
CA ALA A 205 -7.10 -20.48 19.26
C ALA A 205 -6.37 -21.84 19.41
N ALA A 206 -6.53 -22.51 20.56
CA ALA A 206 -5.96 -23.83 20.80
C ALA A 206 -6.57 -24.90 19.88
N GLU A 207 -7.89 -24.87 19.68
CA GLU A 207 -8.56 -25.77 18.73
C GLU A 207 -8.10 -25.56 17.29
N ALA A 208 -7.99 -24.31 16.85
CA ALA A 208 -7.49 -23.96 15.54
C ALA A 208 -6.05 -24.42 15.35
N ALA A 209 -5.18 -24.25 16.35
CA ALA A 209 -3.79 -24.71 16.32
C ALA A 209 -3.67 -26.24 16.19
N ILE A 210 -4.52 -26.99 16.90
CA ILE A 210 -4.58 -28.45 16.77
C ILE A 210 -5.04 -28.86 15.36
N GLN A 211 -6.08 -28.20 14.83
CA GLN A 211 -6.58 -28.49 13.47
C GLN A 211 -5.56 -28.13 12.38
N ALA A 212 -4.79 -27.06 12.59
CA ALA A 212 -3.67 -26.66 11.74
C ALA A 212 -2.43 -27.57 11.89
N ARG A 213 -2.44 -28.52 12.84
CA ARG A 213 -1.30 -29.38 13.21
C ARG A 213 -0.08 -28.61 13.74
N GLU A 214 -0.32 -27.41 14.27
CA GLU A 214 0.66 -26.54 14.90
C GLU A 214 0.80 -26.89 16.39
N TRP A 215 1.17 -28.13 16.70
CA TRP A 215 1.16 -28.69 18.06
C TRP A 215 2.00 -27.90 19.08
N GLY A 216 3.15 -27.36 18.65
CA GLY A 216 3.99 -26.52 19.50
C GLY A 216 3.31 -25.21 19.90
N LYS A 217 2.58 -24.56 18.97
CA LYS A 217 1.77 -23.37 19.28
C LYS A 217 0.57 -23.75 20.15
N ALA A 218 -0.06 -24.90 19.89
CA ALA A 218 -1.19 -25.37 20.68
C ALA A 218 -0.82 -25.51 22.17
N VAL A 219 0.34 -26.11 22.48
CA VAL A 219 0.85 -26.20 23.87
C VAL A 219 1.04 -24.82 24.49
N GLN A 220 1.71 -23.90 23.79
CA GLN A 220 1.96 -22.55 24.28
C GLN A 220 0.66 -21.78 24.59
N ILE A 221 -0.38 -21.97 23.77
CA ILE A 221 -1.68 -21.34 23.98
C ILE A 221 -2.38 -21.97 25.20
N VAL A 222 -2.35 -23.30 25.31
CA VAL A 222 -2.96 -24.05 26.41
C VAL A 222 -2.31 -23.71 27.76
N ASP A 223 -0.99 -23.49 27.80
CA ASP A 223 -0.27 -23.04 29.01
C ASP A 223 -0.80 -21.73 29.61
N VAL A 224 -1.42 -20.89 28.79
CA VAL A 224 -1.97 -19.59 29.21
C VAL A 224 -3.44 -19.72 29.65
N ILE A 225 -4.12 -20.82 29.34
CA ILE A 225 -5.52 -21.05 29.73
C ILE A 225 -5.58 -21.31 31.25
N GLN A 226 -6.34 -20.47 31.96
CA GLN A 226 -6.46 -20.57 33.42
C GLN A 226 -7.33 -21.74 33.90
N ASP A 227 -8.27 -22.18 33.06
CA ASP A 227 -9.14 -23.31 33.38
C ASP A 227 -8.37 -24.63 33.29
N SER A 228 -8.11 -25.23 34.45
CA SER A 228 -7.35 -26.49 34.56
C SER A 228 -8.06 -27.68 33.93
N GLN A 229 -9.39 -27.69 33.88
CA GLN A 229 -10.15 -28.80 33.32
C GLN A 229 -10.07 -28.77 31.79
N ILE A 230 -10.26 -27.59 31.20
CA ILE A 230 -10.13 -27.37 29.76
C ILE A 230 -8.70 -27.64 29.30
N SER A 231 -7.71 -27.13 30.03
CA SER A 231 -6.30 -27.33 29.70
C SER A 231 -5.91 -28.82 29.74
N SER A 232 -6.40 -29.57 30.73
CA SER A 232 -6.16 -31.01 30.81
C SER A 232 -6.74 -31.78 29.63
N ASP A 233 -7.91 -31.40 29.12
CA ASP A 233 -8.51 -32.04 27.94
C ASP A 233 -7.65 -31.82 26.69
N PHE A 234 -7.20 -30.58 26.47
CA PHE A 234 -6.28 -30.26 25.38
C PHE A 234 -4.96 -31.01 25.50
N TYR A 235 -4.36 -31.08 26.70
CA TYR A 235 -3.15 -31.86 26.91
C TYR A 235 -3.33 -33.33 26.58
N GLY A 236 -4.48 -33.94 26.92
CA GLY A 236 -4.78 -35.31 26.54
C GLY A 236 -4.79 -35.52 25.03
N ARG A 237 -5.41 -34.60 24.28
CA ARG A 237 -5.46 -34.66 22.80
C ARG A 237 -4.08 -34.48 22.17
N ILE A 238 -3.27 -33.54 22.68
CA ILE A 238 -1.92 -33.27 22.18
C ILE A 238 -0.99 -34.47 22.49
N ALA A 239 -1.05 -35.01 23.72
CA ALA A 239 -0.25 -36.16 24.13
C ALA A 239 -0.58 -37.41 23.33
N ALA A 240 -1.86 -37.66 23.03
CA ALA A 240 -2.28 -38.78 22.19
C ALA A 240 -1.63 -38.71 20.79
N HIS A 241 -1.53 -37.52 20.18
CA HIS A 241 -0.84 -37.35 18.91
C HIS A 241 0.65 -37.70 19.01
N TYR A 242 1.37 -37.15 19.99
CA TYR A 242 2.79 -37.45 20.18
C TYR A 242 3.05 -38.93 20.42
N ALA A 243 2.23 -39.59 21.25
CA ALA A 243 2.33 -41.03 21.48
C ALA A 243 2.18 -41.84 20.18
N THR A 244 1.18 -41.51 19.34
CA THR A 244 1.00 -42.21 18.05
C THR A 244 2.14 -41.94 17.05
N THR A 245 2.74 -40.75 17.09
CA THR A 245 3.84 -40.39 16.18
C THR A 245 5.12 -41.11 16.60
N GLU A 246 5.43 -41.13 17.89
CA GLU A 246 6.59 -41.85 18.42
C GLU A 246 6.46 -43.38 18.24
N GLU A 247 5.26 -43.95 18.39
CA GLU A 247 5.02 -45.38 18.13
C GLU A 247 5.24 -45.77 16.66
N LEU A 248 4.93 -44.89 15.70
CA LEU A 248 5.18 -45.13 14.28
C LEU A 248 6.68 -45.08 13.94
N ASP A 249 7.46 -44.20 14.58
CA ASP A 249 8.92 -44.14 14.42
C ASP A 249 9.63 -45.37 15.03
N VAL A 250 9.04 -45.99 16.06
CA VAL A 250 9.57 -47.21 16.67
C VAL A 250 9.26 -48.46 15.82
N LEU A 251 8.15 -48.48 15.08
CA LEU A 251 7.76 -49.61 14.20
C LEU A 251 8.39 -49.56 12.80
N SER A 252 9.02 -48.45 12.42
CA SER A 252 9.64 -48.24 11.10
C SER A 252 11.17 -48.36 11.08
N ASN A 253 11.79 -48.77 12.20
CA ASN A 253 13.20 -49.13 12.35
C ASN A 253 13.38 -50.64 12.63
#